data_AF-A0A5R2NJA9-F1
#
_entry.id   AF-A0A5R2NJA9-F1
#
_cell.length_a   1.000
_cell.length_b   1.000
_cell.length_c   1.000
_cell.angle_alpha   90.00
_cell.angle_beta   90.00
_cell.angle_gamma   90.00
#
_symmetry.space_group_name_H-M   'P 1'
#
loop_
_entity.id
_entity.type
_entity.pdbx_description
1 polymer ?
#
loop_
_entity_poly.entity_id
_entity_poly.type
_entity_poly.pdbx_seq_one_letter_code
_entity_poly.pdbx_strand_id
1 'polypeptide(L)'
;MIQSSYSMTLPAKDDQDAAAQQEAALRSFYKVAAGSCGMVVETVADSCEIVGMTTNANGRNRNFDGYGGSAVTVTGQITMKVKFKASLNKAAQ
;
A
#
# COMPACT_ATOMS: atom_id res chain seq x y z
N MET A 1 -15.78 -6.64 -5.91
CA MET A 1 -14.40 -6.09 -5.98
C MET A 1 -14.03 -5.60 -4.60
N ILE A 2 -12.78 -5.80 -4.17
CA ILE A 2 -12.28 -5.35 -2.87
C ILE A 2 -11.44 -4.09 -3.12
N GLN A 3 -11.70 -3.02 -2.40
CA GLN A 3 -10.85 -1.83 -2.40
C GLN A 3 -10.19 -1.70 -1.04
N SER A 4 -8.86 -1.73 -1.03
CA SER A 4 -8.06 -1.62 0.18
C SER A 4 -7.29 -0.31 0.16
N SER A 5 -7.38 0.45 1.26
CA SER A 5 -6.56 1.65 1.45
C SER A 5 -5.37 1.32 2.34
N TYR A 6 -4.19 1.76 1.94
CA TYR A 6 -2.94 1.58 2.66
C TYR A 6 -2.30 2.94 2.88
N SER A 7 -1.85 3.20 4.11
CA SER A 7 -1.05 4.37 4.45
C SER A 7 0.18 3.92 5.21
N MET A 8 1.36 4.28 4.72
CA MET A 8 2.64 3.98 5.36
C MET A 8 3.43 5.27 5.51
N THR A 9 4.08 5.43 6.66
CA THR A 9 5.00 6.54 6.90
C THR A 9 6.39 5.97 7.14
N LEU A 10 7.34 6.44 6.35
CA LEU A 10 8.74 6.05 6.43
C LEU A 10 9.54 7.25 6.91
N PRO A 11 10.48 7.05 7.85
CA PRO A 11 11.41 8.12 8.23
C PRO A 11 12.27 8.47 7.00
N ALA A 12 12.31 9.75 6.67
CA ALA A 12 13.22 10.29 5.66
C ALA A 12 14.58 10.53 6.30
N LYS A 13 15.65 10.23 5.57
CA LYS A 13 17.00 10.56 6.00
C LYS A 13 17.39 11.94 5.49
N ASP A 14 17.93 12.79 6.33
CA ASP A 14 18.28 14.14 5.89
C ASP A 14 19.47 14.19 4.91
N ASP A 15 20.17 13.06 4.70
CA ASP A 15 21.29 12.89 3.78
C ASP A 15 20.92 12.39 2.37
N GLN A 16 19.65 12.02 2.15
CA GLN A 16 19.19 11.43 0.91
C GLN A 16 18.26 12.37 0.15
N ASP A 17 18.37 12.34 -1.18
CA ASP A 17 17.50 13.11 -2.06
C ASP A 17 16.02 12.75 -1.82
N ALA A 18 15.17 13.78 -1.69
CA ALA A 18 13.75 13.61 -1.41
C ALA A 18 13.03 12.77 -2.48
N ALA A 19 13.44 12.87 -3.75
CA ALA A 19 12.88 12.07 -4.82
C ALA A 19 13.29 10.59 -4.69
N ALA A 20 14.55 10.32 -4.32
CA ALA A 20 15.03 8.96 -4.08
C ALA A 20 14.29 8.27 -2.93
N GLN A 21 13.93 9.02 -1.89
CA GLN A 21 13.16 8.50 -0.76
C GLN A 21 11.69 8.24 -1.11
N GLN A 22 11.07 9.15 -1.86
CA GLN A 22 9.72 8.94 -2.37
C GLN A 22 9.67 7.71 -3.27
N GLU A 23 10.66 7.52 -4.15
CA GLU A 23 10.75 6.33 -4.99
C GLU A 23 10.91 5.06 -4.15
N ALA A 24 11.79 5.06 -3.16
CA ALA A 24 11.97 3.91 -2.26
C ALA A 24 10.68 3.59 -1.47
N ALA A 25 9.96 4.61 -1.03
CA ALA A 25 8.68 4.48 -0.36
C ALA A 25 7.60 3.89 -1.27
N LEU A 26 7.50 4.39 -2.51
CA LEU A 26 6.58 3.87 -3.52
C LEU A 26 6.90 2.41 -3.88
N ARG A 27 8.18 2.07 -4.10
CA ARG A 27 8.62 0.69 -4.31
C ARG A 27 8.21 -0.23 -3.16
N SER A 28 8.31 0.25 -1.92
CA SER A 28 7.89 -0.50 -0.73
C SER A 28 6.38 -0.70 -0.69
N PHE A 29 5.61 0.33 -1.03
CA PHE A 29 4.16 0.25 -1.18
C PHE A 29 3.77 -0.79 -2.23
N TYR A 30 4.40 -0.79 -3.41
CA TYR A 30 4.12 -1.76 -4.47
C TYR A 30 4.46 -3.19 -4.07
N LYS A 31 5.51 -3.41 -3.27
CA LYS A 31 5.80 -4.75 -2.71
C LYS A 31 4.69 -5.23 -1.78
N VAL A 32 4.16 -4.35 -0.91
CA VAL A 32 3.02 -4.67 -0.06
C VAL A 32 1.77 -4.96 -0.91
N ALA A 33 1.54 -4.15 -1.94
CA ALA A 33 0.45 -4.35 -2.88
C ALA A 33 0.54 -5.71 -3.58
N ALA A 34 1.71 -6.11 -4.05
CA ALA A 34 1.92 -7.42 -4.67
C ALA A 34 1.57 -8.58 -3.72
N GLY A 35 1.86 -8.44 -2.42
CA GLY A 35 1.52 -9.44 -1.40
C GLY A 35 0.03 -9.49 -1.02
N SER A 36 -0.73 -8.41 -1.26
CA SER A 36 -2.13 -8.31 -0.81
C SER A 36 -3.04 -9.36 -1.46
N CYS A 37 -2.86 -9.66 -2.75
CA CYS A 37 -3.59 -10.74 -3.40
C CYS A 37 -3.17 -12.14 -2.92
N GLY A 38 -1.90 -12.34 -2.56
CA GLY A 38 -1.42 -13.62 -2.03
C GLY A 38 -2.17 -14.03 -0.77
N MET A 39 -2.26 -13.11 0.19
CA MET A 39 -2.99 -13.33 1.44
C MET A 39 -4.49 -13.62 1.22
N VAL A 40 -5.11 -12.91 0.27
CA VAL A 40 -6.53 -13.11 -0.08
C VAL A 40 -6.77 -14.49 -0.69
N VAL A 41 -5.89 -14.96 -1.57
CA VAL A 41 -5.98 -16.30 -2.19
C VAL A 41 -5.75 -17.41 -1.16
N GLU A 42 -4.76 -17.25 -0.29
CA GLU A 42 -4.50 -18.22 0.77
C GLU A 42 -5.70 -18.36 1.70
N THR A 43 -6.31 -17.24 2.09
CA THR A 43 -7.37 -17.23 3.12
C THR A 43 -8.76 -17.54 2.55
N VAL A 44 -9.17 -16.87 1.47
CA VAL A 44 -10.61 -16.80 1.08
C VAL A 44 -10.91 -16.94 -0.42
N ALA A 45 -9.91 -16.89 -1.30
CA ALA A 45 -10.15 -16.79 -2.75
C ALA A 45 -9.49 -17.91 -3.57
N ASP A 46 -10.15 -18.32 -4.65
CA ASP A 46 -9.54 -19.14 -5.71
C ASP A 46 -8.59 -18.32 -6.57
N SER A 47 -8.92 -17.04 -6.80
CA SER A 47 -8.05 -16.12 -7.54
C SER A 47 -8.21 -14.68 -7.05
N CYS A 48 -7.12 -13.91 -7.12
CA CYS A 48 -7.11 -12.48 -6.87
C CYS A 48 -6.25 -11.78 -7.94
N GLU A 49 -6.79 -10.71 -8.50
CA GLU A 49 -6.14 -9.89 -9.52
C GLU A 49 -6.21 -8.42 -9.10
N ILE A 50 -5.07 -7.71 -9.12
CA ILE A 50 -5.05 -6.27 -8.91
C ILE A 50 -5.47 -5.61 -10.23
N VAL A 51 -6.63 -4.97 -10.24
CA VAL A 51 -7.21 -4.33 -11.44
C VAL A 51 -7.01 -2.81 -11.46
N GLY A 52 -6.57 -2.23 -10.34
CA GLY A 52 -6.30 -0.80 -10.25
C GLY A 52 -5.49 -0.47 -9.01
N MET A 53 -4.67 0.56 -9.11
CA MET A 53 -3.88 1.04 -7.99
C MET A 53 -3.63 2.54 -8.14
N THR A 54 -3.87 3.28 -7.07
CA THR A 54 -3.58 4.71 -6.99
C THR A 54 -2.66 4.94 -5.81
N THR A 55 -1.62 5.74 -5.98
CA THR A 55 -0.65 6.04 -4.93
C THR A 55 -0.35 7.53 -4.89
N ASN A 56 -0.20 8.05 -3.69
CA ASN A 56 0.14 9.44 -3.43
C ASN A 56 1.26 9.45 -2.39
N ALA A 57 2.44 9.94 -2.77
CA ALA A 57 3.57 10.10 -1.89
C ALA A 57 3.68 11.58 -1.49
N ASN A 58 3.51 11.86 -0.21
CA ASN A 58 3.68 13.19 0.35
C ASN A 58 4.95 13.21 1.22
N GLY A 59 5.98 13.90 0.75
CA GLY A 59 7.18 14.17 1.54
C GLY A 59 6.91 15.33 2.48
N ARG A 60 6.72 15.05 3.77
CA ARG A 60 6.49 16.09 4.77
C ARG A 60 7.81 16.39 5.46
N ASN A 61 8.50 17.43 4.99
CA ASN A 61 9.65 17.96 5.69
C ASN A 61 9.15 18.72 6.92
N ARG A 62 9.32 18.15 8.12
CA ARG A 62 8.91 18.77 9.39
C ARG A 62 10.00 19.67 9.99
N ASN A 63 10.90 20.21 9.17
CA ASN A 63 11.97 21.12 9.63
C ASN A 63 11.51 22.52 10.08
N PHE A 64 10.25 22.71 10.50
CA PHE A 64 9.80 24.01 10.98
C PHE A 64 10.16 24.27 12.46
N ASP A 65 10.56 23.26 13.25
CA ASP A 65 10.76 23.42 14.71
C ASP A 65 11.88 22.55 15.32
N GLY A 66 12.89 22.14 14.53
CA GLY A 66 14.14 21.57 15.07
C GLY A 66 14.08 20.21 15.81
N TYR A 67 12.92 19.56 15.88
CA TYR A 67 12.72 18.32 16.66
C TYR A 67 11.96 17.20 15.94
N GLY A 68 11.68 17.35 14.65
CA GLY A 68 10.91 16.39 13.87
C GLY A 68 11.66 15.96 12.63
N GLY A 69 12.26 14.76 12.66
CA GLY A 69 12.88 14.16 11.49
C GLY A 69 11.94 14.18 10.28
N SER A 70 12.53 14.38 9.10
CA SER A 70 11.80 14.32 7.83
C SER A 70 11.01 13.00 7.75
N ALA A 71 9.80 13.01 7.19
CA ALA A 71 9.04 11.77 6.97
C ALA A 71 8.35 11.76 5.61
N VAL A 72 8.39 10.62 4.92
CA VAL A 72 7.62 10.39 3.70
C VAL A 72 6.41 9.55 4.05
N THR A 73 5.22 10.10 3.80
CA THR A 73 3.97 9.35 3.93
C THR A 73 3.49 8.96 2.54
N VAL A 74 3.31 7.67 2.30
CA VAL A 74 2.69 7.13 1.09
C VAL A 74 1.31 6.61 1.44
N THR A 75 0.30 7.18 0.80
CA THR A 75 -1.08 6.70 0.86
C THR A 75 -1.46 6.15 -0.51
N GLY A 76 -2.04 4.97 -0.57
CA GLY A 76 -2.54 4.43 -1.81
C GLY A 76 -3.77 3.57 -1.64
N GLN A 77 -4.49 3.39 -2.73
CA GLN A 77 -5.64 2.50 -2.81
C GLN A 77 -5.34 1.41 -3.83
N ILE A 78 -5.69 0.18 -3.46
CA ILE A 78 -5.54 -1.00 -4.31
C ILE A 78 -6.94 -1.53 -4.57
N THR A 79 -7.30 -1.68 -5.84
CA THR A 79 -8.54 -2.29 -6.28
C THR A 79 -8.25 -3.70 -6.76
N MET A 80 -8.88 -4.68 -6.13
CA MET A 80 -8.70 -6.10 -6.40
C MET A 80 -10.01 -6.72 -6.90
N LYS A 81 -9.87 -7.55 -7.93
CA LYS A 81 -10.91 -8.46 -8.40
C LYS A 81 -10.62 -9.84 -7.81
N VAL A 82 -11.55 -10.31 -7.00
CA VAL A 82 -11.38 -11.54 -6.21
C VAL A 82 -12.47 -12.53 -6.60
N LYS A 83 -12.08 -13.79 -6.83
CA LYS A 83 -12.99 -14.92 -7.00
C LYS A 83 -12.95 -15.74 -5.73
N PHE A 84 -14.00 -15.67 -4.92
CA PHE A 84 -14.07 -16.39 -3.65
C PHE A 84 -14.23 -17.89 -3.86
N LYS A 85 -13.68 -18.68 -2.94
CA LYS A 85 -13.86 -20.14 -2.94
C LYS A 85 -15.34 -20.47 -2.78
N ALA A 86 -15.81 -21.49 -3.47
CA ALA A 86 -17.23 -21.89 -3.47
C ALA A 86 -17.79 -22.18 -2.05
N SER A 87 -16.94 -22.61 -1.12
CA SER A 87 -17.30 -22.84 0.29
C SER A 87 -17.65 -21.56 1.05
N LEU A 88 -17.06 -20.42 0.68
CA LEU A 88 -17.34 -19.11 1.29
C LEU A 88 -18.49 -18.39 0.60
N ASN A 89 -18.79 -18.75 -0.65
CA ASN A 89 -19.93 -18.19 -1.39
C ASN A 89 -21.30 -18.68 -0.86
N LYS A 90 -21.32 -19.70 0.02
CA LYS A 90 -22.53 -20.25 0.63
C LYS A 90 -22.95 -19.54 1.92
N ALA A 91 -22.10 -18.70 2.50
CA ALA A 91 -22.39 -17.96 3.74
C ALA A 91 -23.01 -16.58 3.52
N ALA A 92 -23.33 -16.21 2.28
CA ALA A 92 -23.87 -14.89 1.91
C ALA A 92 -25.26 -14.96 1.22
N GLN A 93 -26.02 -16.04 1.41
CA GLN A 93 -27.42 -16.15 0.99
C GLN A 93 -28.36 -16.19 2.19
#